data_AF-K6U3Q3-F1
#
_entry.id   AF-K6U3Q3-F1
#
_cell.length_a   1.000
_cell.length_b   1.000
_cell.length_c   1.000
_cell.angle_alpha   90.00
_cell.angle_beta   90.00
_cell.angle_gamma   90.00
#
_symmetry.space_group_name_H-M   'P 1'
#
loop_
_entity.id
_entity.type
_entity.pdbx_description
1 polymer ?
#
loop_
_entity_poly.entity_id
_entity_poly.type
_entity_poly.pdbx_seq_one_letter_code
_entity_poly.pdbx_strand_id
1 'polypeptide(L)'
;MIMNNNNFSSIIQTFMMNEINSVINKYSNIEPKKLEYVEALISKVDGTFKEELLQDFDKALKLATEIGESDVDNFKINVFLWIKNNSNLELSISEAIEYIEEAEENGYVSIDEGIIIYKKNSDMTHFARRKLENMLEQERFIDKLLDKDSLIEYWMNGTSKDDVIQELVNGIEVEELLDFDSKFIIENEHGEEYMYAEIDC
;
A
#
# COMPACT_ATOMS: atom_id res chain seq x y z
N MET A 1 11.89 26.67 -33.99
CA MET A 1 12.56 27.53 -32.99
C MET A 1 14.05 27.54 -33.33
N ILE A 2 14.78 28.64 -33.24
CA ILE A 2 16.25 28.66 -33.46
C ILE A 2 16.89 29.06 -32.13
N MET A 3 17.66 28.15 -31.52
CA MET A 3 18.54 28.51 -30.39
C MET A 3 19.76 29.23 -30.93
N ASN A 4 19.89 30.52 -30.63
CA ASN A 4 21.08 31.30 -30.98
C ASN A 4 21.95 31.45 -29.72
N ASN A 5 22.82 30.46 -29.48
CA ASN A 5 23.73 30.46 -28.33
C ASN A 5 25.19 30.47 -28.83
N ASN A 6 25.87 31.61 -28.66
CA ASN A 6 27.19 31.90 -29.22
C ASN A 6 28.32 31.03 -28.65
N ASN A 7 28.04 30.22 -27.62
CA ASN A 7 29.03 29.34 -26.99
C ASN A 7 29.13 27.95 -27.63
N PHE A 8 28.25 27.60 -28.57
CA PHE A 8 28.22 26.29 -29.23
C PHE A 8 28.37 26.43 -30.74
N SER A 9 29.08 25.51 -31.39
CA SER A 9 29.21 25.49 -32.85
C SER A 9 27.87 25.20 -33.52
N SER A 10 27.72 25.59 -34.79
CA SER A 10 26.50 25.32 -35.58
C SER A 10 26.16 23.82 -35.66
N ILE A 11 27.17 22.96 -35.70
CA ILE A 11 27.01 21.50 -35.68
C ILE A 11 26.39 21.06 -34.35
N ILE A 12 26.93 21.51 -33.20
CA ILE A 12 26.41 21.16 -31.88
C ILE A 12 25.01 21.73 -31.67
N GLN A 13 24.74 22.96 -32.13
CA GLN A 13 23.40 23.54 -32.14
C GLN A 13 22.39 22.70 -32.92
N THR A 14 22.80 22.10 -34.05
CA THR A 14 21.94 21.22 -34.84
C THR A 14 21.58 19.95 -34.09
N PHE A 15 22.54 19.32 -33.40
CA PHE A 15 22.27 18.16 -32.55
C PHE A 15 21.29 18.51 -31.43
N MET A 16 21.54 19.59 -30.68
CA MET A 16 20.62 20.05 -29.62
C MET A 16 19.22 20.31 -30.16
N MET A 17 19.11 20.95 -31.33
CA MET A 17 17.81 21.24 -31.94
C MET A 17 17.04 19.96 -32.32
N ASN A 18 17.74 18.94 -32.81
CA ASN A 18 17.13 17.64 -33.12
C ASN A 18 16.62 16.95 -31.84
N GLU A 19 17.38 17.00 -30.75
CA GLU A 19 16.95 16.46 -29.45
C GLU A 19 15.71 17.20 -28.92
N ILE A 20 15.73 18.54 -28.95
CA ILE A 20 14.57 19.36 -28.54
C ILE A 20 13.34 19.02 -29.38
N ASN A 21 13.49 18.92 -30.70
CA ASN A 21 12.38 18.55 -31.59
C ASN A 21 11.86 17.15 -31.30
N SER A 22 12.75 16.20 -30.98
CA SER A 22 12.36 14.85 -30.57
C SER A 22 11.50 14.88 -29.30
N VAL A 23 11.92 15.66 -28.31
CA VAL A 23 11.16 15.86 -27.06
C VAL A 23 9.81 16.53 -27.33
N ILE A 24 9.77 17.63 -28.11
CA ILE A 24 8.51 18.30 -28.48
C ILE A 24 7.55 17.35 -29.18
N ASN A 25 8.06 16.54 -30.13
CA ASN A 25 7.26 15.56 -30.86
C ASN A 25 6.73 14.46 -29.93
N LYS A 26 7.49 14.04 -28.91
CA LYS A 26 7.02 13.09 -27.89
C LYS A 26 5.76 13.63 -27.20
N TYR A 27 5.79 14.85 -26.68
CA TYR A 27 4.66 15.44 -25.97
C TYR A 27 3.47 15.78 -26.89
N SER A 28 3.74 16.22 -28.12
CA SER A 28 2.70 16.59 -29.09
C SER A 28 1.87 15.41 -29.58
N ASN A 29 2.38 14.18 -29.45
CA ASN A 29 1.70 12.96 -29.87
C ASN A 29 0.90 12.28 -28.74
N ILE A 30 0.84 12.89 -27.55
CA ILE A 30 0.05 12.38 -26.44
C ILE A 30 -1.41 12.78 -26.63
N GLU A 31 -2.31 11.85 -26.41
CA GLU A 31 -3.74 12.11 -26.46
C GLU A 31 -4.14 13.16 -25.41
N PRO A 32 -4.89 14.23 -25.77
CA PRO A 32 -5.25 15.31 -24.85
C PRO A 32 -5.88 14.81 -23.54
N LYS A 33 -6.72 13.78 -23.62
CA LYS A 33 -7.36 13.15 -22.47
C LYS A 33 -6.36 12.59 -21.44
N LYS A 34 -5.22 12.07 -21.89
CA LYS A 34 -4.17 11.58 -20.98
C LYS A 34 -3.40 12.72 -20.31
N LEU A 35 -3.28 13.87 -20.99
CA LEU A 35 -2.71 15.07 -20.36
C LEU A 35 -3.63 15.58 -19.25
N GLU A 36 -4.95 15.57 -19.47
CA GLU A 36 -5.94 15.90 -18.44
C GLU A 36 -5.82 14.99 -17.21
N TYR A 37 -5.60 13.68 -17.41
CA TYR A 37 -5.35 12.75 -16.29
C TYR A 37 -4.08 13.08 -15.51
N VAL A 38 -2.99 13.44 -16.20
CA VAL A 38 -1.74 13.83 -15.54
C VAL A 38 -1.95 15.11 -14.74
N GLU A 39 -2.63 16.11 -15.30
CA GLU A 39 -2.95 17.34 -14.57
C GLU A 39 -3.82 17.08 -13.34
N ALA A 40 -4.83 16.21 -13.46
CA ALA A 40 -5.69 15.80 -12.36
C ALA A 40 -4.88 15.11 -11.25
N LEU A 41 -4.02 14.15 -11.60
CA LEU A 41 -3.13 13.48 -10.65
C LEU A 41 -2.22 14.48 -9.93
N ILE A 42 -1.50 15.33 -10.67
CA ILE A 42 -0.57 16.30 -10.10
C ILE A 42 -1.29 17.33 -9.21
N SER A 43 -2.55 17.66 -9.51
CA SER A 43 -3.35 18.58 -8.69
C SER A 43 -3.74 17.99 -7.33
N LYS A 44 -3.84 16.65 -7.23
CA LYS A 44 -4.26 15.94 -6.02
C LYS A 44 -3.12 15.52 -5.12
N VAL A 45 -1.90 15.39 -5.65
CA VAL A 45 -0.74 14.91 -4.88
C VAL A 45 0.19 16.05 -4.44
N ASP A 46 0.81 15.85 -3.27
CA ASP A 46 1.60 16.85 -2.56
C ASP A 46 3.00 16.33 -2.19
N GLY A 47 3.83 17.24 -1.67
CA GLY A 47 5.12 16.90 -1.06
C GLY A 47 6.13 16.24 -2.00
N THR A 48 6.94 15.35 -1.44
CA THR A 48 8.06 14.67 -2.13
C THR A 48 7.58 13.84 -3.33
N PHE A 49 6.39 13.26 -3.25
CA PHE A 49 5.85 12.44 -4.34
C PHE A 49 5.45 13.28 -5.56
N LYS A 50 4.84 14.45 -5.34
CA LYS A 50 4.56 15.39 -6.43
C LYS A 50 5.84 15.78 -7.17
N GLU A 51 6.91 16.05 -6.41
CA GLU A 51 8.22 16.39 -6.98
C GLU A 51 8.80 15.23 -7.81
N GLU A 52 8.66 13.99 -7.32
CA GLU A 52 9.09 12.79 -8.04
C GLU A 52 8.34 12.62 -9.38
N LEU A 53 7.01 12.78 -9.38
CA LEU A 53 6.21 12.68 -10.61
C LEU A 53 6.52 13.80 -11.60
N LEU A 54 6.84 15.00 -11.12
CA LEU A 54 7.23 16.13 -11.98
C LEU A 54 8.60 15.92 -12.63
N GLN A 55 9.46 15.06 -12.09
CA GLN A 55 10.76 14.71 -12.68
C GLN A 55 10.67 13.61 -13.75
N ASP A 56 9.65 12.74 -13.69
CA ASP A 56 9.46 11.64 -14.63
C ASP A 56 8.03 11.63 -15.19
N PHE A 57 7.89 12.29 -16.35
CA PHE A 57 6.60 12.37 -17.02
C PHE A 57 6.08 11.01 -17.52
N ASP A 58 6.94 10.07 -17.90
CA ASP A 58 6.47 8.75 -18.37
C ASP A 58 5.87 7.96 -17.21
N LYS A 59 6.48 8.07 -16.02
CA LYS A 59 5.94 7.53 -14.77
C LYS A 59 4.61 8.19 -14.40
N ALA A 60 4.53 9.52 -14.44
CA ALA A 60 3.30 10.26 -14.16
C ALA A 60 2.18 9.91 -15.14
N LEU A 61 2.48 9.83 -16.44
CA LEU A 61 1.53 9.46 -17.49
C LEU A 61 1.01 8.02 -17.30
N LYS A 62 1.89 7.07 -16.96
CA LYS A 62 1.49 5.69 -16.69
C LYS A 62 0.51 5.62 -15.53
N LEU A 63 0.86 6.20 -14.38
CA LEU A 63 0.01 6.21 -13.19
C LEU A 63 -1.33 6.91 -13.44
N ALA A 64 -1.30 8.09 -14.06
CA ALA A 64 -2.51 8.83 -14.40
C ALA A 64 -3.43 8.06 -15.35
N THR A 65 -2.87 7.30 -16.30
CA THR A 65 -3.65 6.47 -17.22
C THR A 65 -4.23 5.24 -16.52
N GLU A 66 -3.52 4.66 -15.55
CA GLU A 66 -4.02 3.54 -14.72
C GLU A 66 -5.19 3.99 -13.82
N ILE A 67 -5.10 5.19 -13.23
CA ILE A 67 -6.21 5.81 -12.49
C ILE A 67 -7.40 6.10 -13.40
N GLY A 68 -7.14 6.63 -14.60
CA GLY A 68 -8.16 6.97 -15.58
C GLY A 68 -9.12 8.04 -15.08
N GLU A 69 -10.42 7.77 -15.19
CA GLU A 69 -11.50 8.68 -14.73
C GLU A 69 -11.93 8.43 -13.27
N SER A 70 -11.31 7.47 -12.59
CA SER A 70 -11.65 7.15 -11.21
C SER A 70 -11.39 8.36 -10.32
N ASP A 71 -12.36 8.70 -9.47
CA ASP A 71 -12.17 9.78 -8.49
C ASP A 71 -11.37 9.28 -7.30
N VAL A 72 -10.06 9.17 -7.52
CA VAL A 72 -9.11 8.74 -6.49
C VAL A 72 -8.64 9.98 -5.74
N ASP A 73 -8.81 10.00 -4.43
CA ASP A 73 -8.34 11.08 -3.57
C ASP A 73 -6.82 10.96 -3.28
N ASN A 74 -6.26 12.00 -2.65
CA ASN A 74 -4.85 12.03 -2.26
C ASN A 74 -4.51 10.92 -1.26
N PHE A 75 -5.44 10.55 -0.39
CA PHE A 75 -5.24 9.52 0.63
C PHE A 75 -4.98 8.17 -0.03
N LYS A 76 -5.86 7.73 -0.94
CA LYS A 76 -5.73 6.47 -1.69
C LYS A 76 -4.45 6.42 -2.51
N ILE A 77 -4.08 7.53 -3.15
CA ILE A 77 -2.82 7.64 -3.89
C ILE A 77 -1.62 7.46 -2.95
N ASN A 78 -1.61 8.13 -1.80
CA ASN A 78 -0.51 8.01 -0.84
C ASN A 78 -0.37 6.61 -0.26
N VAL A 79 -1.48 5.93 0.05
CA VAL A 79 -1.45 4.54 0.53
C VAL A 79 -0.86 3.61 -0.53
N PHE A 80 -1.34 3.70 -1.79
CA PHE A 80 -0.80 2.91 -2.90
C PHE A 80 0.72 3.07 -3.05
N LEU A 81 1.21 4.29 -2.95
CA LEU A 81 2.63 4.60 -3.10
C LEU A 81 3.47 4.11 -1.94
N TRP A 82 2.92 4.24 -0.73
CA TRP A 82 3.58 3.71 0.45
C TRP A 82 3.79 2.21 0.31
N ILE A 83 2.76 1.46 -0.11
CA ILE A 83 2.84 0.01 -0.34
C ILE A 83 3.91 -0.29 -1.37
N LYS A 84 3.88 0.41 -2.52
CA LYS A 84 4.84 0.21 -3.61
C LYS A 84 6.29 0.50 -3.22
N ASN A 85 6.53 1.44 -2.31
CA ASN A 85 7.87 1.85 -1.90
C ASN A 85 8.40 1.04 -0.71
N ASN A 86 7.52 0.43 0.10
CA ASN A 86 7.89 -0.26 1.34
C ASN A 86 7.63 -1.76 1.34
N SER A 87 6.97 -2.30 0.30
CA SER A 87 6.70 -3.73 0.14
C SER A 87 7.13 -4.23 -1.23
N ASN A 88 7.27 -5.55 -1.37
CA ASN A 88 7.53 -6.21 -2.65
C ASN A 88 6.23 -6.57 -3.40
N LEU A 89 5.09 -6.04 -2.99
CA LEU A 89 3.81 -6.31 -3.64
C LEU A 89 3.76 -5.67 -5.02
N GLU A 90 3.55 -6.51 -6.04
CA GLU A 90 3.20 -6.04 -7.38
C GLU A 90 1.70 -5.78 -7.45
N LEU A 91 1.30 -4.55 -7.10
CA LEU A 91 -0.09 -4.12 -7.05
C LEU A 91 -0.35 -3.02 -8.08
N SER A 92 -1.48 -3.10 -8.78
CA SER A 92 -2.01 -1.99 -9.56
C SER A 92 -2.71 -0.97 -8.65
N ILE A 93 -2.84 0.27 -9.10
CA ILE A 93 -3.55 1.29 -8.31
C ILE A 93 -5.03 0.95 -8.09
N SER A 94 -5.67 0.27 -9.06
CA SER A 94 -7.06 -0.18 -8.94
C SER A 94 -7.23 -1.20 -7.81
N GLU A 95 -6.36 -2.21 -7.74
CA GLU A 95 -6.37 -3.18 -6.64
C GLU A 95 -6.12 -2.49 -5.30
N ALA A 96 -5.22 -1.49 -5.26
CA ALA A 96 -4.93 -0.77 -4.02
C ALA A 96 -6.16 -0.02 -3.54
N ILE A 97 -6.89 0.62 -4.45
CA ILE A 97 -8.14 1.32 -4.14
C ILE A 97 -9.16 0.34 -3.56
N GLU A 98 -9.37 -0.82 -4.18
CA GLU A 98 -10.29 -1.84 -3.68
C GLU A 98 -9.93 -2.28 -2.25
N TYR A 99 -8.65 -2.54 -1.98
CA TYR A 99 -8.21 -2.89 -0.62
C TYR A 99 -8.41 -1.76 0.38
N ILE A 100 -8.12 -0.51 -0.01
CA ILE A 100 -8.32 0.65 0.86
C ILE A 100 -9.80 0.85 1.18
N GLU A 101 -10.68 0.71 0.19
CA GLU A 101 -12.13 0.80 0.39
C GLU A 101 -12.64 -0.31 1.32
N GLU A 102 -12.15 -1.55 1.16
CA GLU A 102 -12.49 -2.64 2.07
C GLU A 102 -11.98 -2.38 3.50
N ALA A 103 -10.77 -1.83 3.66
CA ALA A 103 -10.25 -1.42 4.96
C ALA A 103 -11.02 -0.24 5.56
N GLU A 104 -11.51 0.69 4.72
CA GLU A 104 -12.36 1.80 5.13
C GLU A 104 -13.69 1.31 5.70
N GLU A 105 -14.31 0.32 5.05
CA GLU A 105 -15.60 -0.26 5.43
C GLU A 105 -15.50 -1.22 6.62
N ASN A 106 -14.52 -2.13 6.61
CA ASN A 106 -14.42 -3.23 7.56
C ASN A 106 -13.43 -2.98 8.69
N GLY A 107 -12.63 -1.92 8.59
CA GLY A 107 -11.53 -1.63 9.50
C GLY A 107 -10.22 -2.34 9.15
N TYR A 108 -10.23 -3.36 8.31
CA TYR A 108 -9.03 -4.03 7.80
C TYR A 108 -9.28 -4.78 6.49
N VAL A 109 -8.19 -5.13 5.80
CA VAL A 109 -8.18 -5.95 4.59
C VAL A 109 -6.92 -6.82 4.53
N SER A 110 -7.07 -8.08 4.12
CA SER A 110 -5.94 -8.97 3.86
C SER A 110 -5.59 -8.90 2.37
N ILE A 111 -4.40 -8.42 2.04
CA ILE A 111 -3.94 -8.37 0.64
C ILE A 111 -3.46 -9.75 0.18
N ASP A 112 -2.74 -10.45 1.06
CA ASP A 112 -2.25 -11.82 0.87
C ASP A 112 -2.35 -12.58 2.20
N GLU A 113 -1.94 -13.84 2.24
CA GLU A 113 -1.91 -14.65 3.46
C GLU A 113 -1.08 -13.97 4.57
N GLY A 114 0.02 -13.32 4.25
CA GLY A 114 0.90 -12.69 5.24
C GLY A 114 0.75 -11.18 5.39
N ILE A 115 -0.11 -10.49 4.62
CA ILE A 115 -0.13 -9.02 4.57
C ILE A 115 -1.52 -8.47 4.87
N ILE A 116 -1.57 -7.51 5.79
CA ILE A 116 -2.79 -6.82 6.19
C ILE A 116 -2.60 -5.29 6.15
N ILE A 117 -3.63 -4.59 5.71
CA ILE A 117 -3.80 -3.16 5.96
C ILE A 117 -4.98 -2.99 6.91
N TYR A 118 -4.82 -2.16 7.93
CA TYR A 118 -5.87 -1.97 8.93
C TYR A 118 -5.88 -0.56 9.52
N LYS A 119 -7.06 -0.14 9.95
CA LYS A 119 -7.23 1.07 10.77
C LYS A 119 -6.78 0.75 12.18
N LYS A 120 -5.93 1.59 12.74
CA LYS A 120 -5.52 1.47 14.14
C LYS A 120 -6.74 1.52 15.06
N ASN A 121 -6.77 0.65 16.05
CA ASN A 121 -7.88 0.46 16.99
C ASN A 121 -9.18 -0.10 16.37
N SER A 122 -9.14 -0.63 15.14
CA SER A 122 -10.27 -1.40 14.60
C SER A 122 -10.42 -2.76 15.30
N ASP A 123 -11.65 -3.27 15.32
CA ASP A 123 -11.90 -4.62 15.85
C ASP A 123 -11.46 -5.68 14.84
N MET A 124 -10.30 -6.27 15.10
CA MET A 124 -9.73 -7.37 14.31
C MET A 124 -9.95 -8.75 14.97
N THR A 125 -10.86 -8.86 15.94
CA THR A 125 -11.15 -10.10 16.66
C THR A 125 -11.47 -11.26 15.72
N HIS A 126 -12.31 -11.01 14.71
CA HIS A 126 -12.69 -12.03 13.73
C HIS A 126 -11.49 -12.48 12.88
N PHE A 127 -10.65 -11.53 12.47
CA PHE A 127 -9.40 -11.83 11.75
C PHE A 127 -8.46 -12.71 12.60
N ALA A 128 -8.27 -12.33 13.87
CA ALA A 128 -7.40 -13.05 14.80
C ALA A 128 -7.85 -14.50 15.00
N ARG A 129 -9.15 -14.73 15.21
CA ARG A 129 -9.71 -16.09 15.33
C ARG A 129 -9.36 -16.96 14.13
N ARG A 130 -9.60 -16.44 12.92
CA ARG A 130 -9.33 -17.16 11.68
C ARG A 130 -7.85 -17.50 11.51
N LYS A 131 -6.95 -16.61 11.94
CA LYS A 131 -5.50 -16.87 11.91
C LYS A 131 -5.07 -17.90 12.95
N LEU A 132 -5.58 -17.80 14.17
CA LEU A 132 -5.29 -18.75 15.24
C LEU A 132 -5.78 -20.17 14.92
N GLU A 133 -6.90 -20.32 14.20
CA GLU A 133 -7.38 -21.64 13.76
C GLU A 133 -6.32 -22.43 13.00
N ASN A 134 -5.55 -21.75 12.13
CA ASN A 134 -4.48 -22.33 11.34
C ASN A 134 -3.17 -22.43 12.12
N MET A 135 -2.84 -21.41 12.93
CA MET A 135 -1.60 -21.39 13.71
C MET A 135 -1.56 -22.52 14.75
N LEU A 136 -2.67 -22.77 15.44
CA LEU A 136 -2.76 -23.84 16.46
C LEU A 136 -2.70 -25.26 15.88
N GLU A 137 -2.68 -25.41 14.55
CA GLU A 137 -2.45 -26.70 13.88
C GLU A 137 -0.96 -26.97 13.61
N GLN A 138 -0.10 -25.97 13.79
CA GLN A 138 1.34 -26.07 13.54
C GLN A 138 2.13 -25.93 14.84
N GLU A 139 2.98 -26.92 15.13
CA GLU A 139 3.82 -26.97 16.33
C GLU A 139 4.64 -25.69 16.57
N ARG A 140 5.17 -25.08 15.49
CA ARG A 140 5.99 -23.85 15.57
C ARG A 140 5.27 -22.66 16.21
N PHE A 141 3.94 -22.58 16.06
CA PHE A 141 3.16 -21.48 16.61
C PHE A 141 2.58 -21.80 17.99
N ILE A 142 2.40 -23.09 18.30
CA ILE A 142 1.92 -23.51 19.63
C ILE A 142 2.89 -23.04 20.71
N ASP A 143 4.19 -23.28 20.52
CA ASP A 143 5.22 -22.86 21.49
C ASP A 143 5.30 -21.33 21.68
N LYS A 144 4.85 -20.56 20.68
CA LYS A 144 4.80 -19.10 20.73
C LYS A 144 3.55 -18.59 21.44
N LEU A 145 2.41 -19.25 21.21
CA LEU A 145 1.10 -18.81 21.71
C LEU A 145 0.80 -19.31 23.11
N LEU A 146 1.30 -20.49 23.49
CA LEU A 146 0.91 -21.18 24.71
C LEU A 146 2.14 -21.69 25.46
N ASP A 147 2.21 -21.37 26.76
CA ASP A 147 3.20 -21.97 27.62
C ASP A 147 2.83 -23.43 27.98
N LYS A 148 3.83 -24.16 28.48
CA LYS A 148 3.70 -25.58 28.80
C LYS A 148 2.67 -25.86 29.90
N ASP A 149 2.53 -24.98 30.89
CA ASP A 149 1.62 -25.20 32.01
C ASP A 149 0.18 -24.99 31.53
N SER A 150 -0.07 -23.95 30.72
CA SER A 150 -1.36 -23.71 30.05
C SER A 150 -1.78 -24.90 29.17
N LEU A 151 -0.86 -25.47 28.38
CA LEU A 151 -1.14 -26.66 27.56
C LEU A 151 -1.55 -27.87 28.41
N ILE A 152 -0.88 -28.11 29.54
CA ILE A 152 -1.22 -29.20 30.46
C ILE A 152 -2.61 -28.97 31.05
N GLU A 153 -2.94 -27.75 31.45
CA GLU A 153 -4.25 -27.41 32.01
C GLU A 153 -5.38 -27.61 31.00
N TYR A 154 -5.23 -27.10 29.77
CA TYR A 154 -6.21 -27.31 28.71
C TYR A 154 -6.43 -28.78 28.39
N TRP A 155 -5.35 -29.57 28.35
CA TRP A 155 -5.45 -31.00 28.12
C TRP A 155 -6.16 -31.72 29.27
N MET A 156 -5.86 -31.37 30.52
CA MET A 156 -6.51 -31.95 31.70
C MET A 156 -8.00 -31.62 31.77
N ASN A 157 -8.39 -30.41 31.35
CA ASN A 157 -9.76 -29.92 31.39
C ASN A 157 -10.58 -30.34 30.16
N GLY A 158 -9.95 -30.88 29.12
CA GLY A 158 -10.61 -31.20 27.85
C GLY A 158 -11.10 -29.96 27.12
N THR A 159 -10.40 -28.83 27.28
CA THR A 159 -10.72 -27.55 26.64
C THR A 159 -10.66 -27.69 25.11
N SER A 160 -11.64 -27.16 24.40
CA SER A 160 -11.66 -27.22 22.94
C SER A 160 -10.74 -26.18 22.30
N LYS A 161 -10.36 -26.38 21.03
CA LYS A 161 -9.57 -25.39 20.27
C LYS A 161 -10.26 -24.02 20.24
N ASP A 162 -11.59 -24.02 20.09
CA ASP A 162 -12.40 -22.80 20.03
C ASP A 162 -12.38 -22.04 21.36
N ASP A 163 -12.41 -22.75 22.49
CA ASP A 163 -12.33 -22.15 23.82
C ASP A 163 -10.95 -21.48 24.05
N VAL A 164 -9.87 -22.14 23.61
CA VAL A 164 -8.51 -21.57 23.68
C VAL A 164 -8.40 -20.32 22.83
N ILE A 165 -8.90 -20.35 21.58
CA ILE A 165 -8.90 -19.18 20.70
C ILE A 165 -9.69 -18.03 21.32
N GLN A 166 -10.85 -18.33 21.90
CA GLN A 166 -11.72 -17.34 22.55
C GLN A 166 -11.02 -16.68 23.75
N GLU A 167 -10.25 -17.44 24.53
CA GLU A 167 -9.47 -16.93 25.66
C GLU A 167 -8.33 -16.02 25.17
N LEU A 168 -7.54 -16.47 24.19
CA LEU A 168 -6.42 -15.73 23.63
C LEU A 168 -6.84 -14.36 23.08
N VAL A 169 -7.88 -14.32 22.26
CA VAL A 169 -8.33 -13.06 21.62
C VAL A 169 -8.97 -12.09 22.63
N ASN A 170 -9.49 -12.58 23.75
CA ASN A 170 -10.02 -11.72 24.80
C ASN A 170 -8.94 -11.18 25.75
N GLY A 171 -7.80 -11.87 25.84
CA GLY A 171 -6.75 -11.57 26.81
C GLY A 171 -5.67 -10.62 26.29
N ILE A 172 -5.46 -10.57 24.97
CA ILE A 172 -4.31 -9.91 24.34
C ILE A 172 -4.79 -9.09 23.12
N GLU A 173 -4.16 -7.94 22.87
CA GLU A 173 -4.41 -7.16 21.66
C GLU A 173 -3.99 -7.95 20.41
N VAL A 174 -4.77 -7.83 19.33
CA VAL A 174 -4.56 -8.65 18.11
C VAL A 174 -3.17 -8.48 17.51
N GLU A 175 -2.63 -7.26 17.56
CA GLU A 175 -1.30 -6.95 17.05
C GLU A 175 -0.19 -7.72 17.79
N GLU A 176 -0.29 -7.81 19.12
CA GLU A 176 0.65 -8.57 19.96
C GLU A 176 0.43 -10.07 19.80
N LEU A 177 -0.84 -10.51 19.81
CA LEU A 177 -1.22 -11.92 19.69
C LEU A 177 -0.73 -12.56 18.39
N LEU A 178 -0.78 -11.82 17.29
CA LEU A 178 -0.33 -12.27 15.97
C LEU A 178 1.09 -11.79 15.61
N ASP A 179 1.76 -11.06 16.51
CA ASP A 179 3.12 -10.53 16.34
C ASP A 179 3.29 -9.72 15.05
N PHE A 180 2.46 -8.70 14.89
CA PHE A 180 2.47 -7.82 13.71
C PHE A 180 3.78 -7.01 13.64
N ASP A 181 4.48 -7.04 12.50
CA ASP A 181 5.49 -6.02 12.15
C ASP A 181 4.79 -4.77 11.58
N SER A 182 4.07 -4.05 12.45
CA SER A 182 3.24 -2.92 12.05
C SER A 182 4.05 -1.67 11.67
N LYS A 183 3.67 -1.06 10.54
CA LYS A 183 4.27 0.16 9.99
C LYS A 183 3.16 1.16 9.68
N PHE A 184 3.38 2.40 10.09
CA PHE A 184 2.45 3.49 9.81
C PHE A 184 2.49 3.88 8.33
N ILE A 185 1.31 3.97 7.72
CA ILE A 185 1.13 4.40 6.34
C ILE A 185 0.85 5.91 6.30
N ILE A 186 -0.34 6.28 6.78
CA ILE A 186 -0.88 7.65 6.71
C ILE A 186 -2.08 7.80 7.65
N GLU A 187 -2.40 9.04 8.00
CA GLU A 187 -3.62 9.43 8.71
C GLU A 187 -4.57 10.12 7.72
N ASN A 188 -5.86 9.73 7.71
CA ASN A 188 -6.84 10.38 6.85
C ASN A 188 -7.37 11.69 7.43
N GLU A 189 -8.23 12.38 6.69
CA GLU A 189 -8.81 13.67 7.11
C GLU A 189 -9.72 13.59 8.36
N HIS A 190 -10.11 12.39 8.77
CA HIS A 190 -10.90 12.13 9.97
C HIS A 190 -10.06 11.77 11.20
N GLY A 191 -8.73 11.72 11.06
CA GLY A 191 -7.83 11.31 12.13
C GLY A 191 -7.72 9.79 12.32
N GLU A 192 -8.15 9.01 11.34
CA GLU A 192 -7.97 7.55 11.35
C GLU A 192 -6.58 7.21 10.84
N GLU A 193 -5.78 6.52 11.66
CA GLU A 193 -4.45 6.05 11.30
C GLU A 193 -4.53 4.69 10.59
N TYR A 194 -3.91 4.59 9.41
CA TYR A 194 -3.82 3.35 8.64
C TYR A 194 -2.44 2.74 8.78
N MET A 195 -2.44 1.44 9.06
CA MET A 195 -1.27 0.63 9.35
C MET A 195 -1.14 -0.49 8.32
N TYR A 196 0.10 -0.84 8.01
CA TYR A 196 0.48 -2.04 7.26
C TYR A 196 1.13 -3.01 8.22
N ALA A 197 0.82 -4.31 8.17
CA ALA A 197 1.57 -5.31 8.90
C ALA A 197 1.83 -6.55 8.06
N GLU A 198 2.99 -7.16 8.33
CA GLU A 198 3.34 -8.50 7.89
C GLU A 198 3.17 -9.48 9.05
N ILE A 199 2.58 -10.63 8.77
CA ILE A 199 2.26 -11.69 9.73
C ILE A 199 2.92 -12.97 9.26
N ASP A 200 3.71 -13.59 10.12
CA ASP A 200 4.26 -14.91 9.87
C ASP A 200 3.15 -15.97 10.00
N CYS A 201 2.85 -16.68 8.91
CA CYS A 201 1.72 -17.62 8.77
C CYS A 201 2.22 -19.03 8.43
#